data_AF-A0A526YPK3-F1
#
_entry.id   AF-A0A526YPK3-F1
#
_cell.length_a   1.000
_cell.length_b   1.000
_cell.length_c   1.000
_cell.angle_alpha   90.00
_cell.angle_beta   90.00
_cell.angle_gamma   90.00
#
_symmetry.space_group_name_H-M   'P 1'
#
loop_
_entity.id
_entity.type
_entity.pdbx_description
1 polymer ?
#
loop_
_entity_poly.entity_id
_entity_poly.type
_entity_poly.pdbx_seq_one_letter_code
_entity_poly.pdbx_strand_id
1 'polypeptide(L)' 'MIAVIFEVEPAAGKRDAYLGLAADLRPLLEGIDGFLSIERFQSLVDPSRILSLSF' A
#
# COMPACT_ATOMS: atom_id res chain seq x y z
N MET A 1 -7.93 17.13 -4.94
CA MET A 1 -6.81 16.21 -4.67
C MET A 1 -6.84 15.87 -3.20
N ILE A 2 -6.91 14.58 -2.85
CA ILE A 2 -6.99 14.10 -1.47
C ILE A 2 -5.84 13.13 -1.28
N ALA A 3 -5.04 13.32 -0.23
CA ALA A 3 -4.03 12.33 0.15
C ALA A 3 -4.62 11.39 1.20
N VAL A 4 -4.48 10.09 0.99
CA VAL A 4 -4.83 9.06 1.98
C VAL A 4 -3.55 8.38 2.43
N ILE A 5 -3.31 8.40 3.75
CA ILE A 5 -2.15 7.79 4.39
C ILE A 5 -2.64 6.70 5.32
N PHE A 6 -2.12 5.49 5.15
CA PHE A 6 -2.40 4.40 6.09
C PHE A 6 -1.13 3.60 6.40
N GLU A 7 -1.00 3.14 7.64
CA GLU A 7 0.05 2.23 8.08
C GLU A 7 -0.57 0.87 8.40
N VAL A 8 0.12 -0.21 8.03
CA VAL A 8 -0.29 -1.58 8.32
C VAL A 8 0.89 -2.39 8.83
N GLU A 9 0.63 -3.26 9.79
CA GLU A 9 1.54 -4.31 10.22
C GLU A 9 0.96 -5.66 9.76
N PRO A 10 1.50 -6.29 8.70
CA PRO A 10 1.03 -7.60 8.27
C PRO A 10 1.28 -8.65 9.34
N ALA A 11 0.36 -9.59 9.49
CA ALA A 11 0.56 -10.73 10.38
C ALA A 11 1.85 -11.51 10.04
N ALA A 12 2.43 -12.19 11.03
CA ALA A 12 3.67 -12.94 10.87
C ALA A 12 3.64 -13.88 9.65
N GLY A 13 4.65 -13.77 8.78
CA GLY A 13 4.75 -14.55 7.54
C GLY A 13 3.76 -14.18 6.42
N LYS A 14 2.96 -13.11 6.58
CA LYS A 14 1.96 -12.68 5.59
C LYS A 14 2.38 -11.46 4.76
N ARG A 15 3.61 -10.95 4.94
CA ARG A 15 4.13 -9.80 4.22
C ARG A 15 4.04 -9.98 2.70
N ASP A 16 4.56 -11.08 2.16
CA ASP A 16 4.62 -11.29 0.72
C ASP A 16 3.22 -11.48 0.13
N ALA A 17 2.34 -12.18 0.86
CA ALA A 17 0.94 -12.30 0.47
C ALA A 17 0.23 -10.94 0.42
N TYR A 18 0.47 -10.08 1.42
CA TYR A 18 -0.06 -8.71 1.43
C TYR A 18 0.47 -7.89 0.24
N LEU A 19 1.78 -7.94 -0.02
CA LEU A 19 2.39 -7.21 -1.13
C LEU A 19 1.96 -7.74 -2.50
N GLY A 20 1.73 -9.05 -2.64
CA GLY A 20 1.17 -9.66 -3.84
C GLY A 20 -0.24 -9.15 -4.12
N LEU A 21 -1.14 -9.22 -3.13
CA LEU A 21 -2.50 -8.67 -3.25
C LEU A 21 -2.49 -7.17 -3.62
N ALA A 22 -1.57 -6.42 -3.02
CA ALA A 22 -1.37 -5.00 -3.31
C ALA A 22 -0.92 -4.73 -4.75
N ALA A 23 -0.11 -5.62 -5.34
CA ALA A 23 0.31 -5.54 -6.74
C ALA A 23 -0.86 -5.86 -7.69
N ASP A 24 -1.63 -6.89 -7.38
CA ASP A 24 -2.81 -7.30 -8.17
C ASP A 24 -3.91 -6.22 -8.16
N LEU A 25 -4.05 -5.48 -7.05
CA LEU A 25 -5.04 -4.41 -6.92
C LEU A 25 -4.70 -3.16 -7.75
N ARG A 26 -3.41 -2.87 -7.94
CA ARG A 26 -2.94 -1.65 -8.63
C ARG A 26 -3.60 -1.42 -10.01
N PRO A 27 -3.61 -2.36 -10.96
CA PRO A 27 -4.25 -2.14 -12.27
C PRO A 27 -5.77 -1.90 -12.17
N LEU A 28 -6.43 -2.38 -11.11
CA LEU A 28 -7.85 -2.09 -10.88
C LEU A 28 -8.07 -0.66 -10.40
N LEU A 29 -7.14 -0.11 -9.61
CA LEU A 29 -7.19 1.28 -9.11
C LEU A 29 -6.90 2.28 -10.22
N GLU A 30 -5.98 1.97 -11.13
CA GLU A 30 -5.60 2.85 -12.26
C GLU A 30 -6.78 3.17 -13.20
N GLY A 31 -7.85 2.36 -13.18
CA GLY A 31 -9.08 2.60 -13.94
C GLY A 31 -10.14 3.43 -13.22
N ILE A 32 -9.93 3.81 -11.95
CA ILE A 32 -10.90 4.57 -11.16
C ILE A 32 -10.73 6.06 -11.40
N ASP A 33 -11.82 6.74 -11.77
CA ASP A 33 -11.81 8.19 -11.94
C ASP A 33 -11.37 8.90 -10.65
N GLY A 34 -10.38 9.77 -10.78
CA GLY A 34 -9.77 10.49 -9.67
C GLY A 34 -8.67 9.75 -8.90
N PHE A 35 -8.34 8.49 -9.22
CA PHE A 35 -7.13 7.85 -8.70
C PHE A 35 -5.89 8.40 -9.42
N LEU A 36 -4.92 8.91 -8.65
CA LEU A 36 -3.68 9.45 -9.22
C LEU A 36 -2.51 8.50 -9.01
N SER A 37 -2.29 8.04 -7.77
CA SER A 37 -1.20 7.12 -7.48
C SER A 37 -1.37 6.38 -6.15
N ILE A 38 -0.62 5.28 -6.00
CA ILE A 38 -0.38 4.63 -4.72
C ILE A 38 1.07 4.15 -4.62
N GLU A 39 1.73 4.52 -3.53
CA GLU A 39 3.11 4.17 -3.22
C GLU A 39 3.19 3.53 -1.84
N ARG A 40 4.14 2.61 -1.64
CA ARG A 40 4.32 1.88 -0.39
C ARG A 40 5.76 1.95 0.08
N PHE A 41 5.93 2.27 1.35
CA PHE A 41 7.21 2.47 1.98
C PHE A 41 7.36 1.54 3.18
N GLN A 42 8.55 0.95 3.32
CA GLN A 42 8.91 0.22 4.53
C GLN A 42 9.33 1.23 5.60
N SER A 43 8.77 1.13 6.80
CA SER A 43 9.25 1.91 7.95
C SER A 43 10.72 1.60 8.23
N LEU A 44 11.48 2.66 8.51
CA LEU A 44 12.90 2.58 8.88
C LEU A 44 13.12 2.27 10.37
N VAL A 45 12.11 2.55 11.20
CA VAL A 45 12.15 2.32 12.66
C VAL A 45 11.65 0.91 13.00
N ASP A 46 10.67 0.42 12.23
CA ASP A 46 10.04 -0.89 12.45
C ASP A 46 9.83 -1.62 11.11
N PRO A 47 10.71 -2.59 10.77
CA PRO A 47 10.63 -3.37 9.53
C PRO A 47 9.33 -4.16 9.33
N SER A 48 8.50 -4.31 10.36
CA SER A 48 7.20 -4.99 10.26
C SER A 48 6.11 -4.08 9.68
N ARG A 49 6.28 -2.76 9.73
CA ARG A 49 5.26 -1.79 9.34
C ARG A 49 5.44 -1.26 7.93
N ILE A 50 4.35 -1.17 7.18
CA ILE A 50 4.34 -0.65 5.81
C ILE A 50 3.38 0.53 5.77
N LEU A 51 3.85 1.66 5.24
CA LEU A 51 3.03 2.84 5.00
C LEU A 51 2.62 2.87 3.53
N SER A 52 1.36 3.13 3.26
CA SER A 52 0.86 3.41 1.92
C SER A 52 0.40 4.86 1.83
N LEU A 53 0.78 5.52 0.75
CA LEU A 53 0.42 6.90 0.41
C LEU A 53 -0.31 6.87 -0.92
N SER A 54 -1.55 7.37 -0.94
CA SER A 54 -2.38 7.45 -2.15
C SER A 54 -2.79 8.89 -2.45
N PHE A 55 -2.89 9.24 -3.73
CA PHE A 55 -3.32 10.56 -4.22
C PHE A 55 -4.49 10.45 -5.20
#